data_AF-A0A915AP06-F1
#
_entry.id   AF-A0A915AP06-F1
#
_cell.length_a   1.000
_cell.length_b   1.000
_cell.length_c   1.000
_cell.angle_alpha   90.00
_cell.angle_beta   90.00
_cell.angle_gamma   90.00
#
_symmetry.space_group_name_H-M   'P 1'
#
loop_
_entity.id
_entity.type
_entity.pdbx_description
1 polymer ?
#
loop_
_entity_poly.entity_id
_entity_poly.type
_entity_poly.pdbx_seq_one_letter_code
_entity_poly.pdbx_strand_id
1 'polypeptide(L)'
;MSLWNLQWLLNSFIGRLFGEENMNNNNWHRSGNFRTECIRYCSGVDLNCGCPKRDVMRGGCGSSLLSKPERIADMIAHARRRIADTQFTISVKIRLNSDIRRTVELCRQVESAGASYICVHGRTPTQRSEPANHEAIALVKSVMRIPIIANGAIGSYQEALQVAKR
;
A
#
# COMPACT_ATOMS: atom_id res chain seq x y z
N MET A 1 18.13 -15.65 10.40
CA MET A 1 16.74 -15.17 10.51
C MET A 1 16.06 -15.36 9.16
N SER A 2 14.92 -16.04 9.09
CA SER A 2 14.20 -16.19 7.82
C SER A 2 13.54 -14.87 7.42
N LEU A 3 13.42 -14.61 6.11
CA LEU A 3 12.74 -13.42 5.54
C LEU A 3 11.31 -13.21 6.11
N TRP A 4 10.71 -14.27 6.64
CA TRP A 4 9.41 -14.28 7.30
C TRP A 4 9.36 -13.53 8.63
N ASN A 5 10.46 -13.55 9.41
CA ASN A 5 10.52 -12.81 10.68
C ASN A 5 10.65 -11.30 10.46
N LEU A 6 11.30 -10.88 9.36
CA LEU A 6 11.39 -9.47 8.96
C LEU A 6 10.03 -8.93 8.49
N GLN A 7 9.25 -9.70 7.73
CA GLN A 7 7.91 -9.26 7.31
C GLN A 7 6.94 -9.13 8.50
N TRP A 8 7.05 -9.99 9.51
CA TRP A 8 6.22 -9.88 10.73
C TRP A 8 6.66 -8.73 11.63
N LEU A 9 7.98 -8.48 11.75
CA LEU A 9 8.51 -7.28 12.39
C LEU A 9 8.08 -6.02 11.66
N LEU A 10 8.14 -5.98 10.33
CA LEU A 10 7.67 -4.86 9.51
C LEU A 10 6.15 -4.67 9.61
N ASN A 11 5.35 -5.74 9.63
CA ASN A 11 3.90 -5.63 9.81
C ASN A 11 3.52 -5.23 11.24
N SER A 12 4.28 -5.66 12.26
CA SER A 12 4.12 -5.23 13.66
C SER A 12 4.60 -3.80 13.86
N PHE A 13 5.60 -3.37 13.08
CA PHE A 13 6.13 -2.01 13.08
C PHE A 13 5.20 -1.06 12.34
N ILE A 14 4.61 -1.49 11.21
CA ILE A 14 3.53 -0.78 10.51
C ILE A 14 2.30 -0.73 11.39
N GLY A 15 1.87 -1.83 12.02
CA GLY A 15 0.78 -1.81 13.00
C GLY A 15 1.05 -0.83 14.16
N ARG A 16 2.28 -0.77 14.69
CA ARG A 16 2.67 0.18 15.76
C ARG A 16 2.90 1.63 15.28
N LEU A 17 3.30 1.84 14.02
CA LEU A 17 3.34 3.15 13.36
C LEU A 17 1.91 3.64 13.10
N PHE A 18 1.03 2.71 12.76
CA PHE A 18 -0.41 2.83 12.75
C PHE A 18 -0.92 3.35 14.12
N GLY A 19 -0.65 2.57 15.18
CA GLY A 19 -1.31 2.63 16.51
C GLY A 19 -2.19 1.39 16.86
N GLU A 20 -1.98 0.23 16.23
CA GLU A 20 -2.91 -0.91 16.13
C GLU A 20 -2.76 -1.93 17.27
N GLU A 21 -3.25 -1.61 18.46
CA GLU A 21 -3.41 -2.64 19.50
C GLU A 21 -4.78 -3.34 19.49
N ASN A 22 -5.84 -2.79 18.89
CA ASN A 22 -7.15 -3.47 18.83
C ASN A 22 -8.05 -3.02 17.66
N MET A 23 -8.13 -3.86 16.62
CA MET A 23 -8.87 -3.64 15.36
C MET A 23 -10.40 -3.86 15.42
N ASN A 24 -10.97 -4.18 16.58
CA ASN A 24 -12.41 -4.44 16.74
C ASN A 24 -13.25 -3.19 17.05
N ASN A 25 -12.64 -2.01 17.18
CA ASN A 25 -13.35 -0.81 17.59
C ASN A 25 -13.22 0.32 16.55
N ASN A 26 -14.34 0.93 16.17
CA ASN A 26 -14.45 2.10 15.28
C ASN A 26 -13.76 3.38 15.83
N ASN A 27 -12.84 3.26 16.79
CA ASN A 27 -12.23 4.33 17.57
C ASN A 27 -10.73 4.51 17.28
N TRP A 28 -10.31 4.26 16.04
CA TRP A 28 -8.92 4.47 15.62
C TRP A 28 -8.42 5.90 15.82
N HIS A 29 -9.33 6.88 15.70
CA HIS A 29 -9.01 8.29 15.87
C HIS A 29 -8.56 8.65 17.31
N ARG A 30 -8.72 7.75 18.30
CA ARG A 30 -8.39 7.99 19.71
C ARG A 30 -7.08 7.35 20.20
N SER A 31 -6.56 6.31 19.54
CA SER A 31 -5.26 5.72 19.88
C SER A 31 -4.14 6.41 19.09
N GLY A 32 -3.95 7.69 19.39
CA GLY A 32 -2.81 8.44 18.88
C GLY A 32 -1.51 7.82 19.37
N ASN A 33 -0.72 7.25 18.46
CA ASN A 33 0.74 7.22 18.51
C ASN A 33 1.30 6.69 17.19
N PHE A 34 1.19 7.50 16.11
CA PHE A 34 2.13 7.34 15.01
C PHE A 34 3.51 7.67 15.56
N ARG A 35 4.34 6.65 15.79
CA ARG A 35 5.68 6.81 16.35
C ARG A 35 6.58 7.44 15.29
N THR A 36 6.61 8.77 15.28
CA THR A 36 7.48 9.58 14.42
C THR A 36 8.96 9.31 14.62
N GLU A 37 9.36 8.56 15.66
CA GLU A 37 10.74 8.13 15.87
C GLU A 37 11.35 7.39 14.66
N CYS A 38 10.54 6.65 13.89
CA CYS A 38 11.05 5.94 12.72
C CYS A 38 11.63 6.88 11.66
N ILE A 39 11.16 8.14 11.59
CA ILE A 39 11.60 9.09 10.57
C ILE A 39 13.08 9.45 10.70
N ARG A 40 13.68 9.16 11.86
CA ARG A 40 15.12 9.34 12.11
C ARG A 40 15.98 8.27 11.45
N TYR A 41 15.38 7.13 11.06
CA TYR A 41 16.10 5.94 10.61
C TYR A 41 15.70 5.47 9.21
N CYS A 42 14.71 6.09 8.59
CA CYS A 42 14.30 5.81 7.22
C CYS A 42 13.94 7.09 6.48
N SER A 43 13.86 7.03 5.15
CA SER A 43 13.43 8.14 4.29
C SER A 43 11.96 8.02 3.85
N GLY A 44 11.25 7.00 4.34
CA GLY A 44 9.88 6.75 3.97
C GLY A 44 9.21 5.61 4.72
N VAL A 45 7.89 5.52 4.55
CA VAL A 45 7.05 4.41 5.01
C VAL A 45 6.14 3.94 3.87
N ASP A 46 5.91 2.63 3.79
CA ASP A 46 4.97 2.01 2.84
C ASP A 46 3.86 1.29 3.60
N LEU A 47 2.61 1.54 3.22
CA LEU A 47 1.46 0.85 3.76
C LEU A 47 1.12 -0.39 2.90
N ASN A 48 1.19 -1.57 3.51
CA ASN A 48 0.85 -2.83 2.84
C ASN A 48 -0.67 -3.06 2.82
N CYS A 49 -1.28 -2.80 1.66
CA CYS A 49 -2.68 -3.10 1.36
C CYS A 49 -2.84 -4.24 0.34
N GLY A 50 -1.80 -5.05 0.12
CA GLY A 50 -1.75 -6.03 -0.98
C GLY A 50 -1.60 -7.49 -0.55
N CYS A 51 -1.29 -7.79 0.70
CA CYS A 51 -1.03 -9.15 1.16
C CYS A 51 -2.31 -10.00 1.29
N PRO A 52 -2.45 -11.12 0.57
CA PRO A 52 -3.62 -12.00 0.65
C PRO A 52 -3.49 -13.12 1.71
N LYS A 53 -2.48 -13.07 2.58
CA LYS A 53 -2.28 -14.11 3.61
C LYS A 53 -3.44 -14.07 4.61
N ARG A 54 -4.07 -15.23 4.84
CA ARG A 54 -5.27 -15.37 5.67
C ARG A 54 -5.13 -14.72 7.05
N ASP A 55 -4.02 -14.93 7.74
CA ASP A 55 -3.82 -14.39 9.09
C ASP A 55 -3.68 -12.86 9.10
N VAL A 56 -3.06 -12.29 8.05
CA VAL A 56 -2.96 -10.84 7.88
C VAL A 56 -4.33 -10.24 7.59
N MET A 57 -5.10 -10.88 6.70
CA MET A 57 -6.46 -10.45 6.36
C MET A 57 -7.42 -10.53 7.54
N ARG A 58 -7.32 -11.58 8.37
CA ARG A 58 -8.10 -11.75 9.60
C ARG A 58 -7.86 -10.63 10.61
N GLY A 59 -6.64 -10.11 10.66
CA GLY A 59 -6.29 -8.94 11.45
C GLY A 59 -6.81 -7.60 10.90
N GLY A 60 -7.52 -7.61 9.75
CA GLY A 60 -7.99 -6.38 9.10
C GLY A 60 -6.90 -5.64 8.31
N CYS A 61 -5.77 -6.29 8.03
CA CYS A 61 -4.63 -5.71 7.31
C CYS A 61 -4.44 -6.35 5.92
N GLY A 62 -3.49 -5.83 5.14
CA GLY A 62 -3.19 -6.39 3.81
C GLY A 62 -4.35 -6.18 2.84
N SER A 63 -4.65 -7.17 2.01
CA SER A 63 -5.67 -7.00 0.95
C SER A 63 -7.11 -6.88 1.47
N SER A 64 -7.38 -7.09 2.76
CA SER A 64 -8.70 -6.80 3.33
C SER A 64 -8.98 -5.30 3.43
N LEU A 65 -7.95 -4.45 3.42
CA LEU A 65 -8.10 -3.00 3.37
C LEU A 65 -8.62 -2.50 2.02
N LEU A 66 -8.50 -3.29 0.94
CA LEU A 66 -8.93 -2.88 -0.41
C LEU A 66 -10.46 -2.68 -0.52
N SER A 67 -11.24 -3.21 0.42
CA SER A 67 -12.68 -2.95 0.52
C SER A 67 -13.03 -1.71 1.35
N LYS A 68 -12.02 -1.01 1.89
CA LYS A 68 -12.14 0.17 2.76
C LYS A 68 -11.22 1.30 2.27
N PRO A 69 -11.38 1.80 1.03
CA PRO A 69 -10.50 2.82 0.46
C PRO A 69 -10.41 4.09 1.30
N GLU A 70 -11.50 4.50 1.93
CA GLU A 70 -11.58 5.64 2.84
C GLU A 70 -10.63 5.48 4.03
N ARG A 71 -10.53 4.26 4.58
CA ARG A 71 -9.63 3.96 5.69
C ARG A 71 -8.17 4.06 5.26
N ILE A 72 -7.84 3.63 4.05
CA ILE A 72 -6.49 3.74 3.51
C ILE A 72 -6.12 5.22 3.35
N ALA A 73 -6.99 6.02 2.73
CA ALA A 73 -6.80 7.45 2.57
C ALA A 73 -6.62 8.17 3.91
N ASP A 74 -7.43 7.84 4.92
CA ASP A 74 -7.31 8.40 6.26
C ASP A 74 -5.95 8.10 6.90
N MET A 75 -5.45 6.86 6.81
CA MET A 75 -4.13 6.49 7.35
C MET A 75 -3.00 7.28 6.67
N ILE A 76 -3.06 7.43 5.35
CA ILE A 76 -2.08 8.22 4.58
C ILE A 76 -2.13 9.69 4.98
N ALA A 77 -3.32 10.28 5.05
CA ALA A 77 -3.50 11.68 5.43
C ALA A 77 -3.04 11.93 6.88
N HIS A 78 -3.29 10.98 7.79
CA HIS A 78 -2.82 11.05 9.17
C HIS A 78 -1.30 11.00 9.27
N ALA A 79 -0.62 10.13 8.50
CA ALA A 79 0.83 10.11 8.48
C ALA A 79 1.40 11.39 7.86
N ARG A 80 0.83 11.87 6.75
CA ARG A 80 1.27 13.09 6.09
C ARG A 80 1.17 14.32 7.00
N ARG A 81 0.11 14.44 7.81
CA ARG A 81 -0.04 15.53 8.80
C ARG A 81 0.98 15.48 9.93
N ARG A 82 1.53 14.32 10.26
CA ARG A 82 2.45 14.15 11.41
C ARG A 82 3.92 14.22 11.04
N ILE A 83 4.25 14.00 9.77
CA ILE A 83 5.62 14.04 9.28
C ILE A 83 5.86 15.40 8.63
N ALA A 84 6.59 16.27 9.33
CA ALA A 84 6.90 17.61 8.86
C ALA A 84 7.90 17.63 7.69
N ASP A 85 8.73 16.60 7.58
CA ASP A 85 9.67 16.45 6.47
C ASP A 85 8.90 16.15 5.17
N THR A 86 8.93 17.11 4.25
CA THR A 86 8.25 17.01 2.95
C THR A 86 8.95 16.04 1.99
N GLN A 87 10.23 15.73 2.22
CA GLN A 87 10.98 14.76 1.43
C GLN A 87 10.74 13.32 1.88
N PHE A 88 10.18 13.14 3.07
CA PHE A 88 9.84 11.83 3.60
C PHE A 88 8.67 11.21 2.79
N THR A 89 8.94 10.05 2.20
CA THR A 89 7.97 9.39 1.32
C THR A 89 6.92 8.61 2.11
N ILE A 90 5.67 8.70 1.68
CA ILE A 90 4.57 7.90 2.23
C ILE A 90 3.91 7.22 1.05
N SER A 91 4.03 5.90 0.95
CA SER A 91 3.49 5.14 -0.17
C SER A 91 2.49 4.08 0.27
N VAL A 92 1.77 3.53 -0.71
CA VAL A 92 0.92 2.36 -0.50
C VAL A 92 1.25 1.31 -1.56
N LYS A 93 1.23 0.04 -1.14
CA LYS A 93 1.24 -1.10 -2.06
C LYS A 93 -0.11 -1.79 -2.07
N ILE A 94 -0.75 -1.83 -3.25
CA ILE A 94 -2.07 -2.44 -3.47
C ILE A 94 -2.01 -3.62 -4.45
N ARG A 95 -3.14 -4.31 -4.56
CA ARG A 95 -3.47 -5.27 -5.63
C ARG A 95 -4.62 -4.73 -6.46
N LEU A 96 -4.76 -5.20 -7.69
CA LEU A 96 -5.91 -4.85 -8.54
C LEU A 96 -7.22 -5.33 -7.91
N ASN A 97 -8.30 -4.62 -8.20
CA ASN A 97 -9.67 -5.09 -8.04
C ASN A 97 -10.12 -5.76 -9.35
N SER A 98 -11.10 -6.65 -9.29
CA SER A 98 -11.70 -7.24 -10.50
C SER A 98 -12.43 -6.18 -11.34
N ASP A 99 -12.96 -5.14 -10.70
CA ASP A 99 -13.42 -3.92 -11.39
C ASP A 99 -12.31 -2.87 -11.33
N ILE A 100 -11.67 -2.61 -12.47
CA ILE A 100 -10.58 -1.63 -12.59
C ILE A 100 -10.98 -0.23 -12.12
N ARG A 101 -12.26 0.14 -12.24
CA ARG A 101 -12.77 1.45 -11.78
C ARG A 101 -12.58 1.62 -10.28
N ARG A 102 -12.76 0.55 -9.50
CA ARG A 102 -12.52 0.56 -8.05
C ARG A 102 -11.04 0.73 -7.70
N THR A 103 -10.14 0.16 -8.49
CA THR A 103 -8.70 0.40 -8.32
C THR A 103 -8.36 1.86 -8.61
N VAL A 104 -8.87 2.42 -9.71
CA VAL A 104 -8.65 3.83 -10.06
C VAL A 104 -9.19 4.75 -8.97
N GLU A 105 -10.38 4.49 -8.46
CA GLU A 105 -10.99 5.28 -7.38
C GLU A 105 -10.19 5.21 -6.07
N LEU A 106 -9.76 4.01 -5.66
CA LEU A 106 -8.85 3.83 -4.53
C LEU A 106 -7.56 4.64 -4.73
N CYS A 107 -6.93 4.55 -5.90
CA CYS A 107 -5.70 5.29 -6.19
C CYS A 107 -5.91 6.80 -6.09
N ARG A 108 -7.02 7.34 -6.62
CA ARG A 108 -7.35 8.77 -6.53
C ARG A 108 -7.57 9.24 -5.10
N GLN A 109 -8.22 8.44 -4.26
CA GLN A 109 -8.40 8.76 -2.84
C GLN A 109 -7.05 8.79 -2.11
N VAL A 110 -6.18 7.82 -2.38
CA VAL A 110 -4.85 7.76 -1.76
C VAL A 110 -3.93 8.89 -2.26
N GLU A 111 -3.98 9.23 -3.54
CA GLU A 111 -3.28 10.40 -4.08
C GLU A 111 -3.76 11.70 -3.41
N SER A 112 -5.08 11.89 -3.32
CA SER A 112 -5.67 13.07 -2.67
C SER A 112 -5.30 13.15 -1.18
N ALA A 113 -5.06 12.02 -0.53
CA ALA A 113 -4.59 11.94 0.86
C ALA A 113 -3.11 12.32 1.04
N GLY A 114 -2.33 12.48 -0.03
CA GLY A 114 -0.93 12.92 0.01
C GLY A 114 0.09 11.79 -0.04
N ALA A 115 -0.26 10.65 -0.66
CA ALA A 115 0.73 9.63 -0.98
C ALA A 115 1.77 10.15 -1.98
N SER A 116 3.03 9.78 -1.76
CA SER A 116 4.16 10.12 -2.63
C SER A 116 4.18 9.29 -3.91
N TYR A 117 3.80 8.02 -3.84
CA TYR A 117 3.65 7.11 -4.98
C TYR A 117 2.79 5.90 -4.61
N ILE A 118 2.34 5.14 -5.60
CA ILE A 118 1.54 3.92 -5.41
C ILE A 118 2.22 2.75 -6.12
N CYS A 119 2.43 1.64 -5.42
CA CYS A 119 2.85 0.38 -6.02
C CYS A 119 1.63 -0.51 -6.28
N VAL A 120 1.43 -0.92 -7.54
CA VAL A 120 0.28 -1.75 -7.94
C VAL A 120 0.77 -3.12 -8.38
N HIS A 121 0.38 -4.15 -7.64
CA HIS A 121 0.54 -5.52 -8.11
C HIS A 121 -0.56 -5.82 -9.13
N GLY A 122 -0.18 -6.18 -10.36
CA GLY A 122 -1.08 -6.53 -11.47
C GLY A 122 -1.94 -7.79 -11.27
N ARG A 123 -2.14 -8.26 -10.04
CA ARG A 123 -3.01 -9.39 -9.71
C ARG A 123 -4.05 -8.94 -8.72
N THR A 124 -5.23 -9.55 -8.76
CA THR A 124 -6.21 -9.45 -7.69
C THR A 124 -5.76 -10.25 -6.46
N PRO A 125 -6.38 -10.06 -5.28
CA PRO A 125 -6.08 -10.87 -4.10
C PRO A 125 -6.36 -12.37 -4.27
N THR A 126 -7.32 -12.73 -5.14
CA THR A 126 -7.69 -14.13 -5.41
C THR A 126 -6.70 -14.82 -6.35
N GLN A 127 -6.02 -14.05 -7.22
CA GLN A 127 -5.01 -14.56 -8.13
C GLN A 127 -3.69 -14.85 -7.41
N ARG A 128 -3.18 -16.07 -7.62
CA ARG A 128 -1.92 -16.58 -7.06
C ARG A 128 -0.82 -16.62 -8.12
N SER A 129 -1.06 -17.36 -9.20
CA SER A 129 -0.06 -17.72 -10.21
C SER A 129 -0.41 -17.22 -11.61
N GLU A 130 -1.59 -16.64 -11.78
CA GLU A 130 -2.07 -16.07 -13.03
C GLU A 130 -1.12 -14.96 -13.53
N PRO A 131 -1.07 -14.68 -14.84
CA PRO A 131 -0.29 -13.56 -15.36
C PRO A 131 -0.67 -12.23 -14.68
N ALA A 132 0.32 -11.38 -14.44
CA ALA A 132 0.05 -10.02 -13.96
C ALA A 132 -0.47 -9.16 -15.11
N ASN A 133 -1.58 -8.46 -14.87
CA ASN A 133 -2.18 -7.56 -15.84
C ASN A 133 -1.47 -6.20 -15.79
N HIS A 134 -0.37 -6.06 -16.56
CA HIS A 134 0.37 -4.80 -16.67
C HIS A 134 -0.40 -3.72 -17.45
N GLU A 135 -1.32 -4.09 -18.35
CA GLU A 135 -2.18 -3.13 -19.05
C GLU A 135 -3.12 -2.39 -18.10
N ALA A 136 -3.70 -3.11 -17.14
CA ALA A 136 -4.49 -2.50 -16.08
C ALA A 136 -3.66 -1.51 -15.24
N ILE A 137 -2.37 -1.81 -14.99
CA ILE A 137 -1.48 -0.88 -14.29
C ILE A 137 -1.20 0.35 -15.16
N ALA A 138 -0.98 0.18 -16.47
CA ALA A 138 -0.78 1.29 -17.40
C ALA A 138 -2.01 2.22 -17.45
N LEU A 139 -3.22 1.66 -17.40
CA LEU A 139 -4.45 2.45 -17.29
C LEU A 139 -4.55 3.20 -15.96
N VAL A 140 -4.12 2.61 -14.84
CA VAL A 140 -4.01 3.36 -13.57
C VAL A 140 -2.98 4.48 -13.72
N LYS A 141 -1.79 4.21 -14.26
CA LYS A 141 -0.74 5.20 -14.48
C LYS A 141 -1.23 6.39 -15.32
N SER A 142 -2.02 6.15 -16.37
CA SER A 142 -2.45 7.22 -17.28
C SER A 142 -3.42 8.23 -16.65
N VAL A 143 -4.07 7.88 -15.54
CA VAL A 143 -5.06 8.75 -14.85
C VAL A 143 -4.57 9.31 -13.52
N MET A 144 -3.33 8.99 -13.11
CA MET A 144 -2.73 9.43 -11.85
C MET A 144 -1.66 10.49 -12.10
N ARG A 145 -1.48 11.41 -11.15
CA ARG A 145 -0.47 12.48 -11.20
C ARG A 145 0.79 12.12 -10.42
N ILE A 146 0.68 11.26 -9.42
CA ILE A 146 1.82 10.70 -8.69
C ILE A 146 2.38 9.45 -9.38
N PRO A 147 3.67 9.09 -9.16
CA PRO A 147 4.28 7.92 -9.75
C PRO A 147 3.54 6.62 -9.41
N ILE A 148 3.37 5.76 -10.42
CA ILE A 148 2.85 4.40 -10.29
C ILE A 148 3.96 3.40 -10.54
N ILE A 149 4.23 2.54 -9.56
CA ILE A 149 5.22 1.47 -9.66
C ILE A 149 4.50 0.16 -10.02
N ALA A 150 4.81 -0.38 -11.19
CA ALA A 150 4.28 -1.68 -11.62
C ALA A 150 4.95 -2.84 -10.88
N ASN A 151 4.16 -3.80 -10.41
CA ASN A 151 4.65 -4.99 -9.72
C ASN A 151 3.94 -6.27 -10.18
N GLY A 152 4.69 -7.38 -10.20
CA GLY A 152 4.19 -8.73 -10.43
C GLY A 152 4.65 -9.33 -11.76
N ALA A 153 5.18 -10.55 -11.70
CA ALA A 153 5.61 -11.35 -12.87
C ALA A 153 6.58 -10.62 -13.82
N ILE A 154 7.59 -9.94 -13.26
CA ILE A 154 8.70 -9.34 -14.00
C ILE A 154 9.95 -10.13 -13.60
N GLY A 155 10.46 -10.96 -14.49
CA GLY A 155 11.56 -11.90 -14.23
C GLY A 155 12.91 -11.45 -14.80
N SER A 156 12.92 -10.44 -15.67
CA SER A 156 14.15 -9.94 -16.31
C SER A 156 14.21 -8.41 -16.37
N TYR A 157 15.42 -7.88 -16.56
CA TYR A 157 15.65 -6.45 -16.77
C TYR A 157 14.94 -5.95 -18.04
N GLN A 158 14.97 -6.76 -19.11
CA GLN A 158 14.32 -6.44 -20.38
C GLN A 158 12.80 -6.35 -20.21
N GLU A 159 12.18 -7.29 -19.48
CA GLU A 159 10.75 -7.21 -19.15
C GLU A 159 10.43 -5.97 -18.31
N ALA A 160 11.28 -5.64 -17.32
CA ALA A 160 11.09 -4.43 -16.52
C ALA A 160 11.08 -3.16 -17.40
N LEU A 161 12.00 -3.05 -18.37
CA LEU A 161 12.04 -1.95 -19.32
C LEU A 161 10.80 -1.91 -20.23
N GLN A 162 10.29 -3.06 -20.67
CA GLN A 162 9.08 -3.13 -21.49
C GLN A 162 7.85 -2.68 -20.70
N VAL A 163 7.72 -3.10 -19.44
CA VAL A 163 6.61 -2.70 -18.57
C VAL A 163 6.70 -1.21 -18.22
N ALA A 164 7.90 -0.68 -17.95
CA ALA A 164 8.10 0.73 -17.60
C ALA A 164 7.73 1.71 -18.72
N LYS A 165 7.81 1.27 -19.98
CA LYS A 165 7.46 2.07 -21.17
C LYS A 165 5.96 2.22 -21.41
N ARG A 166 5.12 1.39 -20.79
CA ARG A 166 3.66 1.51 -20.84
C ARG A 166 3.21 2.64 -19.94
#